data_AF-A0A420ZC44-F1
#
_entry.id   AF-A0A420ZC44-F1
#
_cell.length_a   1.000
_cell.length_b   1.000
_cell.length_c   1.000
_cell.angle_alpha   90.00
_cell.angle_beta   90.00
_cell.angle_gamma   90.00
#
_symmetry.space_group_name_H-M   'P 1'
#
loop_
_entity.id
_entity.type
_entity.pdbx_description
1 polymer ?
#
loop_
_entity_poly.entity_id
_entity_poly.type
_entity_poly.pdbx_seq_one_letter_code
_entity_poly.pdbx_strand_id
1 'polypeptide(L)'
;MKLILRTLGALILLVVFLVVYGLVADIAPGKGGFRSGKQTIGKLGGYHLFYDVTFEEQDEFYRIGFITKLNRSSILSDIAVPRIEVIPNTKDEPVLFGSGPKLLTDLGNYRLTVNLSDTRRFDLSGNTAELVFVGKEKQIIGKGPITEIRVHQPPDDSLQQVLIGLSEPVLYRLKANTNEPGIVWLDILK
;
A
#
# COMPACT_ATOMS: atom_id res chain seq x y z
N MET A 1 -16.54 -49.41 30.54
CA MET A 1 -17.27 -48.54 29.59
C MET A 1 -17.19 -47.05 29.90
N LYS A 2 -17.49 -46.58 31.13
CA LYS A 2 -17.49 -45.13 31.47
C LYS A 2 -16.14 -44.43 31.29
N LEU A 3 -15.01 -45.12 31.48
CA LEU A 3 -13.68 -44.55 31.33
C LEU A 3 -13.32 -44.28 29.85
N ILE A 4 -13.62 -45.23 28.97
CA ILE A 4 -13.38 -45.13 27.52
C ILE A 4 -14.24 -44.01 26.90
N LEU A 5 -15.49 -43.86 27.36
CA LEU A 5 -16.38 -42.80 26.88
C LEU A 5 -15.89 -41.41 27.29
N ARG A 6 -15.29 -41.28 28.49
CA ARG A 6 -14.72 -40.03 29.00
C ARG A 6 -13.44 -39.63 28.26
N THR A 7 -12.56 -40.59 27.97
CA THR A 7 -11.34 -40.32 27.19
C THR A 7 -11.65 -39.97 25.74
N LEU A 8 -12.64 -40.63 25.13
CA LEU A 8 -13.09 -40.29 23.77
C LEU A 8 -13.70 -38.88 23.71
N GLY A 9 -14.52 -38.53 24.69
CA GLY A 9 -15.12 -37.19 24.80
C GLY A 9 -14.06 -36.08 24.98
N ALA A 10 -13.05 -36.30 25.81
CA ALA A 10 -11.94 -35.36 26.01
C ALA A 10 -11.10 -35.19 24.72
N LEU A 11 -10.87 -36.28 23.98
CA LEU A 11 -10.14 -36.22 22.71
C LEU A 11 -10.89 -35.40 21.66
N ILE A 12 -12.21 -35.61 21.53
CA ILE A 12 -13.04 -34.84 20.59
C ILE A 12 -13.02 -33.35 20.98
N LEU A 13 -13.15 -33.04 22.27
CA LEU A 13 -13.07 -31.66 22.76
C LEU A 13 -11.72 -31.01 22.47
N LEU A 14 -10.62 -31.76 22.60
CA LEU A 14 -9.28 -31.28 22.25
C LEU A 14 -9.17 -30.98 20.75
N VAL A 15 -9.69 -31.85 19.89
CA VAL A 15 -9.69 -31.62 18.43
C VAL A 15 -10.52 -30.40 18.06
N VAL A 16 -11.73 -30.26 18.62
CA VAL A 16 -12.56 -29.07 18.41
C VAL A 16 -11.85 -27.81 18.90
N PHE A 17 -11.21 -27.85 20.07
CA PHE A 17 -10.44 -26.73 20.58
C PHE A 17 -9.27 -26.37 19.66
N LEU A 18 -8.51 -27.35 19.15
CA LEU A 18 -7.41 -27.10 18.21
C LEU A 18 -7.90 -26.50 16.88
N VAL A 19 -9.03 -26.96 16.36
CA VAL A 19 -9.63 -26.43 15.12
C VAL A 19 -10.13 -25.00 15.34
N VAL A 20 -10.89 -24.75 16.41
CA VAL A 20 -11.41 -23.41 16.73
C VAL A 20 -10.25 -22.47 17.06
N TYR A 21 -9.25 -22.92 17.82
CA TYR A 21 -8.07 -22.14 18.14
C TYR A 21 -7.25 -21.84 16.89
N GLY A 22 -7.06 -22.78 15.96
CA GLY A 22 -6.41 -22.50 14.68
C GLY A 22 -7.16 -21.46 13.86
N LEU A 23 -8.49 -21.59 13.77
CA LEU A 23 -9.34 -20.63 13.06
C LEU A 23 -9.38 -19.25 13.73
N VAL A 24 -9.35 -19.18 15.06
CA VAL A 24 -9.39 -17.92 15.82
C VAL A 24 -8.01 -17.30 16.01
N ALA A 25 -6.93 -18.08 16.02
CA ALA A 25 -5.57 -17.58 16.06
C ALA A 25 -5.19 -16.84 14.77
N ASP A 26 -5.73 -17.26 13.62
CA ASP A 26 -5.68 -16.47 12.38
C ASP A 26 -6.47 -15.14 12.48
N ILE A 27 -7.38 -15.04 13.44
CA ILE A 27 -8.21 -13.85 13.73
C ILE A 27 -7.63 -13.02 14.89
N ALA A 28 -6.62 -13.51 15.61
CA ALA A 28 -5.99 -12.80 16.73
C ALA A 28 -5.29 -11.51 16.24
N PRO A 29 -5.37 -10.41 17.01
CA PRO A 29 -4.87 -9.10 16.61
C PRO A 29 -3.34 -9.07 16.74
N GLY A 30 -2.63 -9.64 15.75
CA GLY A 30 -1.16 -9.65 15.73
C GLY A 30 -0.55 -9.13 14.43
N LYS A 31 -1.20 -9.35 13.27
CA LYS A 31 -0.70 -8.89 11.95
C LYS A 31 -1.84 -8.57 10.97
N GLY A 32 -2.97 -8.05 11.47
CA GLY A 32 -4.19 -7.88 10.68
C GLY A 32 -3.96 -7.11 9.37
N GLY A 33 -3.96 -7.82 8.24
CA GLY A 33 -3.81 -7.27 6.88
C GLY A 33 -2.37 -7.10 6.38
N PHE A 34 -1.34 -7.40 7.17
CA PHE A 34 0.06 -7.35 6.71
C PHE A 34 0.41 -8.62 5.92
N ARG A 35 0.86 -8.47 4.67
CA ARG A 35 1.28 -9.57 3.80
C ARG A 35 2.33 -9.11 2.79
N SER A 36 3.08 -10.06 2.22
CA SER A 36 4.16 -9.80 1.25
C SER A 36 3.69 -9.72 -0.21
N GLY A 37 2.47 -10.21 -0.52
CA GLY A 37 1.92 -10.25 -1.88
C GLY A 37 1.11 -9.02 -2.26
N LYS A 38 0.81 -8.89 -3.56
CA LYS A 38 0.05 -7.79 -4.15
C LYS A 38 -1.19 -7.40 -3.34
N GLN A 39 -1.42 -6.09 -3.21
CA GLN A 39 -2.61 -5.52 -2.55
C GLN A 39 -3.27 -4.48 -3.43
N THR A 40 -4.59 -4.40 -3.35
CA THR A 40 -5.38 -3.42 -4.08
C THR A 40 -6.50 -2.90 -3.17
N ILE A 41 -6.76 -1.60 -3.24
CA ILE A 41 -7.88 -0.93 -2.56
C ILE A 41 -8.50 0.11 -3.50
N GLY A 42 -9.71 0.57 -3.19
CA GLY A 42 -10.39 1.62 -3.94
C GLY A 42 -11.05 1.13 -5.23
N LYS A 43 -11.52 2.08 -6.05
CA LYS A 43 -12.22 1.80 -7.31
C LYS A 43 -11.76 2.72 -8.43
N LEU A 44 -11.97 2.28 -9.67
CA LEU A 44 -11.84 3.10 -10.87
C LEU A 44 -13.06 4.02 -11.04
N GLY A 45 -12.93 5.04 -11.89
CA GLY A 45 -14.04 5.91 -12.32
C GLY A 45 -14.16 7.23 -11.56
N GLY A 46 -13.25 7.50 -10.62
CA GLY A 46 -13.05 8.81 -10.02
C GLY A 46 -11.71 9.36 -10.47
N TYR A 47 -11.70 10.51 -11.16
CA TYR A 47 -10.44 11.16 -11.50
C TYR A 47 -9.90 11.91 -10.28
N HIS A 48 -8.75 11.47 -9.78
CA HIS A 48 -8.10 12.01 -8.60
C HIS A 48 -6.88 12.85 -8.96
N LEU A 49 -6.69 13.92 -8.21
CA LEU A 49 -5.50 14.75 -8.20
C LEU A 49 -4.54 14.21 -7.14
N PHE A 50 -3.29 13.99 -7.51
CA PHE A 50 -2.23 13.54 -6.60
C PHE A 50 -1.51 14.74 -5.98
N TYR A 51 -1.60 14.89 -4.67
CA TYR A 51 -1.08 16.06 -3.95
C TYR A 51 0.27 15.85 -3.30
N ASP A 52 0.45 14.73 -2.61
CA ASP A 52 1.64 14.53 -1.80
C ASP A 52 1.88 13.05 -1.48
N VAL A 53 3.13 12.76 -1.10
CA VAL A 53 3.54 11.55 -0.43
C VAL A 53 4.19 11.90 0.89
N THR A 54 3.60 11.42 1.98
CA THR A 54 4.14 11.63 3.33
C THR A 54 4.79 10.35 3.85
N PHE A 55 5.77 10.52 4.75
CA PHE A 55 6.41 9.42 5.46
C PHE A 55 6.41 9.71 6.95
N GLU A 56 5.96 8.73 7.73
CA GLU A 56 5.89 8.79 9.18
C GLU A 56 6.42 7.50 9.78
N GLU A 57 7.12 7.61 10.90
CA GLU A 57 7.52 6.46 11.70
C GLU A 57 6.55 6.30 12.86
N GLN A 58 5.92 5.12 12.96
CA GLN A 58 5.04 4.73 14.06
C GLN A 58 5.74 3.68 14.92
N ASP A 59 5.19 3.30 16.07
CA ASP A 59 5.88 2.37 16.98
C ASP A 59 6.12 0.99 16.35
N GLU A 60 5.10 0.43 15.68
CA GLU A 60 5.12 -0.95 15.13
C GLU A 60 5.35 -1.03 13.61
N PHE A 61 5.23 0.08 12.90
CA PHE A 61 5.33 0.11 11.44
C PHE A 61 5.83 1.48 10.94
N TYR A 62 6.31 1.52 9.71
CA TYR A 62 6.51 2.74 8.94
C TYR A 62 5.24 3.03 8.12
N ARG A 63 4.82 4.28 8.05
CA ARG A 63 3.62 4.69 7.32
C ARG A 63 3.98 5.61 6.17
N ILE A 64 3.50 5.27 4.99
CA ILE A 64 3.58 6.10 3.80
C ILE A 64 2.16 6.53 3.42
N GLY A 65 1.92 7.83 3.34
CA GLY A 65 0.64 8.40 2.94
C GLY A 65 0.63 8.80 1.48
N PHE A 66 -0.41 8.42 0.75
CA PHE A 66 -0.70 8.92 -0.59
C PHE A 66 -1.88 9.86 -0.48
N ILE A 67 -1.63 11.16 -0.63
CA ILE A 67 -2.65 12.20 -0.47
C ILE A 67 -3.21 12.52 -1.86
N THR A 68 -4.50 12.27 -2.01
CA THR A 68 -5.25 12.52 -3.24
C THR A 68 -6.52 13.30 -2.96
N LYS A 69 -7.05 13.96 -3.99
CA LYS A 69 -8.35 14.62 -3.93
C LYS A 69 -9.12 14.31 -5.20
N LEU A 70 -10.38 13.97 -5.05
CA LEU A 70 -11.26 13.78 -6.19
C LEU A 70 -11.46 15.11 -6.93
N ASN A 71 -11.18 15.14 -8.24
CA ASN A 71 -11.29 16.34 -9.09
C ASN A 71 -12.73 16.62 -9.56
N ARG A 72 -13.70 16.43 -8.67
CA ARG A 72 -15.10 16.80 -8.92
C ARG A 72 -15.85 16.88 -7.60
N SER A 73 -16.86 17.74 -7.56
CA SER A 73 -17.91 17.63 -6.55
C SER A 73 -18.75 16.40 -6.90
N SER A 74 -18.55 15.25 -6.27
CA SER A 74 -19.46 14.11 -6.50
C SER A 74 -20.01 13.49 -5.23
N ILE A 75 -21.33 13.31 -5.28
CA ILE A 75 -22.27 12.67 -4.35
C ILE A 75 -22.03 11.15 -4.23
N LEU A 76 -21.11 10.58 -5.02
CA LEU A 76 -20.83 9.15 -5.11
C LEU A 76 -19.70 8.77 -4.16
N SER A 77 -20.06 8.22 -3.00
CA SER A 77 -19.13 7.78 -1.95
C SER A 77 -18.26 6.58 -2.36
N ASP A 78 -18.64 5.87 -3.41
CA ASP A 78 -18.04 4.60 -3.80
C ASP A 78 -16.74 4.74 -4.60
N ILE A 79 -16.44 5.94 -5.11
CA ILE A 79 -15.21 6.29 -5.84
C ILE A 79 -14.31 7.28 -5.09
N ALA A 80 -14.62 7.54 -3.81
CA ALA A 80 -13.90 8.51 -2.98
C ALA A 80 -12.46 8.08 -2.67
N VAL A 81 -12.17 6.77 -2.72
CA VAL A 81 -10.82 6.21 -2.62
C VAL A 81 -10.35 5.84 -4.04
N PRO A 82 -9.24 6.40 -4.55
CA PRO A 82 -8.71 6.01 -5.86
C PRO A 82 -8.31 4.54 -5.84
N ARG A 83 -8.34 3.88 -7.01
CA ARG A 83 -7.77 2.53 -7.12
C ARG A 83 -6.26 2.60 -6.96
N ILE A 84 -5.77 2.06 -5.85
CA ILE A 84 -4.34 1.92 -5.58
C ILE A 84 -3.97 0.45 -5.56
N GLU A 85 -2.92 0.11 -6.30
CA GLU A 85 -2.37 -1.24 -6.38
C GLU A 85 -0.89 -1.21 -5.99
N VAL A 86 -0.51 -2.02 -5.01
CA VAL A 86 0.88 -2.20 -4.59
C VAL A 86 1.37 -3.57 -5.04
N ILE A 87 2.48 -3.57 -5.77
CA ILE A 87 3.11 -4.76 -6.33
C ILE A 87 4.52 -4.86 -5.75
N PRO A 88 4.86 -5.96 -5.07
CA PRO A 88 6.23 -6.20 -4.65
C PRO A 88 7.05 -6.64 -5.88
N ASN A 89 8.24 -6.08 -6.04
CA ASN A 89 9.14 -6.44 -7.13
C ASN A 89 10.57 -6.57 -6.61
N THR A 90 11.37 -7.32 -7.35
CA THR A 90 12.83 -7.38 -7.19
C THR A 90 13.52 -6.38 -8.13
N LYS A 91 14.80 -6.10 -7.87
CA LYS A 91 15.62 -5.23 -8.73
C LYS A 91 15.73 -5.67 -10.18
N ASP A 92 15.58 -6.97 -10.45
CA ASP A 92 15.77 -7.57 -11.78
C ASP A 92 14.52 -7.45 -12.65
N GLU A 93 13.40 -7.02 -12.07
CA GLU A 93 12.19 -6.74 -12.82
C GLU A 93 12.25 -5.29 -13.36
N PRO A 94 11.95 -5.04 -14.65
CA PRO A 94 11.85 -3.67 -15.15
C PRO A 94 10.56 -2.99 -14.69
N VAL A 95 10.60 -1.67 -14.48
CA VAL A 95 9.42 -0.83 -14.26
C VAL A 95 9.31 0.22 -15.34
N LEU A 96 8.07 0.59 -15.69
CA LEU A 96 7.84 1.73 -16.56
C LEU A 96 8.30 2.99 -15.85
N PHE A 97 9.34 3.66 -16.37
CA PHE A 97 9.89 4.88 -15.79
C PHE A 97 10.39 5.81 -16.91
N GLY A 98 9.77 6.98 -17.04
CA GLY A 98 10.01 7.89 -18.16
C GLY A 98 9.53 7.27 -19.49
N SER A 99 10.39 7.23 -20.50
CA SER A 99 10.05 6.81 -21.87
C SER A 99 9.87 5.31 -22.08
N GLY A 100 10.03 4.47 -21.06
CA GLY A 100 9.85 3.02 -21.21
C GLY A 100 10.26 2.19 -20.00
N PRO A 101 10.33 0.85 -20.15
CA PRO A 101 10.77 -0.05 -19.10
C PRO A 101 12.25 0.19 -18.76
N LYS A 102 12.57 0.38 -17.47
CA LYS A 102 13.93 0.54 -16.96
C LYS A 102 14.16 -0.36 -15.76
N LEU A 103 15.38 -0.89 -15.67
CA LEU A 103 15.89 -1.52 -14.45
C LEU A 103 16.40 -0.40 -13.54
N LEU A 104 15.72 -0.20 -12.41
CA LEU A 104 16.09 0.80 -11.41
C LEU A 104 16.84 0.14 -10.26
N THR A 105 18.10 -0.23 -10.52
CA THR A 105 18.95 -0.93 -9.55
C THR A 105 19.42 -0.03 -8.39
N ASP A 106 19.25 1.28 -8.54
CA ASP A 106 19.57 2.30 -7.54
C ASP A 106 18.53 2.43 -6.42
N LEU A 107 17.34 1.83 -6.59
CA LEU A 107 16.27 1.77 -5.57
C LEU A 107 16.48 0.69 -4.49
N GLY A 108 17.50 -0.16 -4.62
CA GLY A 108 17.76 -1.28 -3.70
C GLY A 108 17.50 -2.64 -4.35
N ASN A 109 17.60 -3.72 -3.56
CA ASN A 109 17.40 -5.09 -4.06
C ASN A 109 15.92 -5.46 -4.21
N TYR A 110 15.07 -4.80 -3.44
CA TYR A 110 13.63 -4.99 -3.42
C TYR A 110 12.94 -3.64 -3.60
N ARG A 111 11.69 -3.66 -4.06
CA ARG A 111 10.86 -2.46 -4.14
C ARG A 111 9.38 -2.77 -4.04
N LEU A 112 8.60 -1.76 -3.66
CA LEU A 112 7.16 -1.75 -3.86
C LEU A 112 6.83 -0.75 -4.98
N THR A 113 6.17 -1.23 -6.03
CA THR A 113 5.58 -0.40 -7.08
C THR A 113 4.14 -0.11 -6.71
N VAL A 114 3.83 1.17 -6.47
CA VAL A 114 2.49 1.65 -6.13
C VAL A 114 1.91 2.35 -7.35
N ASN A 115 0.84 1.78 -7.90
CA ASN A 115 0.11 2.31 -9.04
C ASN A 115 -1.20 2.93 -8.54
N LEU A 116 -1.39 4.22 -8.79
CA LEU A 116 -2.62 4.95 -8.52
C LEU A 116 -3.32 5.20 -9.86
N SER A 117 -4.38 4.43 -10.13
CA SER A 117 -5.15 4.55 -11.37
C SER A 117 -6.16 5.70 -11.30
N ASP A 118 -6.54 6.23 -12.46
CA ASP A 118 -7.36 7.44 -12.61
C ASP A 118 -6.82 8.61 -11.76
N THR A 119 -5.52 8.66 -11.53
CA THR A 119 -4.88 9.61 -10.63
C THR A 119 -3.78 10.34 -11.37
N ARG A 120 -3.82 11.68 -11.35
CA ARG A 120 -2.87 12.52 -12.06
C ARG A 120 -2.17 13.50 -11.11
N ARG A 121 -0.87 13.67 -11.30
CA ARG A 121 -0.09 14.79 -10.79
C ARG A 121 -0.15 15.95 -11.81
N PHE A 122 -0.30 17.18 -11.33
CA PHE A 122 -0.10 18.37 -12.17
C PHE A 122 1.11 19.14 -11.67
N ASP A 123 2.17 19.14 -12.49
CA ASP A 123 3.36 19.96 -12.29
C ASP A 123 3.25 21.21 -13.13
N LEU A 124 3.16 22.37 -12.47
CA LEU A 124 3.21 23.64 -13.18
C LEU A 124 4.67 24.02 -13.44
N SER A 125 5.10 23.83 -14.68
CA SER A 125 6.16 24.66 -15.28
C SER A 125 5.52 25.88 -15.96
N GLY A 126 4.90 26.77 -15.19
CA GLY A 126 4.28 27.98 -15.76
C GLY A 126 3.32 28.70 -14.83
N ASN A 127 3.22 30.01 -15.01
CA ASN A 127 2.63 31.02 -14.12
C ASN A 127 1.08 31.00 -14.03
N THR A 128 0.46 29.82 -13.92
CA THR A 128 -1.00 29.66 -13.72
C THR A 128 -1.28 28.98 -12.39
N ALA A 129 -2.20 29.53 -11.62
CA ALA A 129 -2.47 29.20 -10.24
C ALA A 129 -3.13 27.82 -10.05
N GLU A 130 -2.36 26.83 -9.62
CA GLU A 130 -2.62 25.91 -8.49
C GLU A 130 -1.59 24.78 -8.54
N LEU A 131 -0.60 24.82 -7.65
CA LEU A 131 0.28 23.66 -7.41
C LEU A 131 -0.58 22.53 -6.87
N VAL A 132 -0.82 21.51 -7.69
CA VAL A 132 -1.59 20.34 -7.24
C VAL A 132 -0.67 19.40 -6.48
N PHE A 133 0.56 19.16 -6.95
CA PHE A 133 1.56 18.40 -6.20
C PHE A 133 2.49 19.32 -5.42
N VAL A 134 2.57 19.11 -4.11
CA VAL A 134 3.41 19.89 -3.17
C VAL A 134 4.55 19.02 -2.60
N GLY A 135 4.52 17.71 -2.87
CA GLY A 135 5.47 16.74 -2.35
C GLY A 135 6.85 16.77 -3.01
N LYS A 136 7.76 15.94 -2.48
CA LYS A 136 9.07 15.71 -3.10
C LYS A 136 8.98 14.58 -4.13
N GLU A 137 9.48 14.82 -5.34
CA GLU A 137 9.60 13.75 -6.35
C GLU A 137 10.50 12.60 -5.89
N LYS A 138 11.52 12.93 -5.10
CA LYS A 138 12.45 11.97 -4.51
C LYS A 138 12.68 12.31 -3.05
N GLN A 139 12.51 11.33 -2.19
CA GLN A 139 12.79 11.42 -0.77
C GLN A 139 13.70 10.28 -0.34
N ILE A 140 14.91 10.61 0.11
CA ILE A 140 15.84 9.63 0.71
C ILE A 140 15.42 9.47 2.18
N ILE A 141 15.11 8.24 2.60
CA ILE A 141 14.60 7.93 3.94
C ILE A 141 15.69 7.29 4.79
N GLY A 142 16.29 6.19 4.32
CA GLY A 142 17.34 5.47 5.03
C GLY A 142 16.96 4.99 6.44
N LYS A 143 15.68 4.62 6.66
CA LYS A 143 15.16 4.15 7.95
C LYS A 143 14.53 2.77 7.81
N GLY A 144 14.95 1.84 8.67
CA GLY A 144 14.51 0.46 8.62
C GLY A 144 14.76 -0.16 7.24
N PRO A 145 13.80 -0.90 6.67
CA PRO A 145 13.95 -1.48 5.35
C PRO A 145 13.77 -0.46 4.21
N ILE A 146 13.35 0.78 4.48
CA ILE A 146 12.99 1.78 3.46
C ILE A 146 14.20 2.66 3.12
N THR A 147 14.66 2.58 1.87
CA THR A 147 15.81 3.34 1.38
C THR A 147 15.39 4.70 0.86
N GLU A 148 14.44 4.73 -0.07
CA GLU A 148 13.95 5.95 -0.72
C GLU A 148 12.52 5.80 -1.25
N ILE A 149 11.88 6.93 -1.52
CA ILE A 149 10.57 7.02 -2.18
C ILE A 149 10.73 7.91 -3.41
N ARG A 150 10.27 7.43 -4.57
CA ARG A 150 10.26 8.17 -5.83
C ARG A 150 8.85 8.24 -6.40
N VAL A 151 8.40 9.45 -6.68
CA VAL A 151 7.16 9.74 -7.37
C VAL A 151 7.48 9.99 -8.83
N HIS A 152 6.79 9.32 -9.75
CA HIS A 152 6.92 9.61 -11.17
C HIS A 152 5.62 9.38 -11.91
N GLN A 153 5.42 10.12 -12.99
CA GLN A 153 4.27 9.96 -13.85
C GLN A 153 4.67 9.17 -15.11
N PRO A 154 4.14 7.96 -15.31
CA PRO A 154 4.29 7.22 -16.56
C PRO A 154 3.72 7.98 -17.77
N PRO A 155 4.03 7.55 -19.02
CA PRO A 155 3.43 8.13 -20.23
C PRO A 155 1.89 8.03 -20.32
N ASP A 156 1.29 7.14 -19.52
CA ASP A 156 -0.15 7.07 -19.34
C ASP A 156 -0.59 8.14 -18.34
N ASP A 157 -1.18 9.22 -18.84
CA ASP A 157 -1.67 10.36 -18.07
C ASP A 157 -2.74 10.01 -17.01
N SER A 158 -3.33 8.80 -17.07
CA SER A 158 -4.30 8.31 -16.09
C SER A 158 -3.67 7.55 -14.92
N LEU A 159 -2.35 7.35 -14.94
CA LEU A 159 -1.61 6.59 -13.95
C LEU A 159 -0.61 7.50 -13.23
N GLN A 160 -0.60 7.44 -11.90
CA GLN A 160 0.47 7.98 -11.07
C GLN A 160 1.20 6.81 -10.42
N GLN A 161 2.54 6.78 -10.50
CA GLN A 161 3.33 5.71 -9.89
C GLN A 161 4.22 6.26 -8.76
N VAL A 162 4.28 5.51 -7.66
CA VAL A 162 5.22 5.73 -6.57
C VAL A 162 6.06 4.47 -6.40
N LEU A 163 7.37 4.62 -6.39
CA LEU A 163 8.34 3.55 -6.23
C LEU A 163 8.98 3.69 -4.85
N ILE A 164 8.88 2.64 -4.05
CA ILE A 164 9.47 2.61 -2.71
C ILE A 164 10.61 1.61 -2.73
N GLY A 165 11.83 2.11 -2.57
CA GLY A 165 13.04 1.32 -2.50
C GLY A 165 13.17 0.61 -1.15
N LEU A 166 13.59 -0.65 -1.19
CA LEU A 166 13.71 -1.50 -0.02
C LEU A 166 15.07 -2.24 0.04
N SER A 167 15.64 -2.35 1.23
CA SER A 167 16.85 -3.15 1.47
C SER A 167 16.57 -4.64 1.59
N GLU A 168 15.36 -5.02 2.03
CA GLU A 168 14.92 -6.40 2.26
C GLU A 168 13.42 -6.59 1.93
N PRO A 169 12.92 -7.83 1.78
CA PRO A 169 11.50 -8.08 1.61
C PRO A 169 10.70 -7.65 2.85
N VAL A 170 9.53 -7.04 2.66
CA VAL A 170 8.71 -6.53 3.77
C VAL A 170 7.30 -7.11 3.77
N LEU A 171 6.68 -7.15 4.94
CA LEU A 171 5.23 -7.30 5.08
C LEU A 171 4.60 -5.91 5.12
N TYR A 172 3.58 -5.68 4.30
CA TYR A 172 2.92 -4.38 4.21
C TYR A 172 1.41 -4.52 4.19
N ARG A 173 0.70 -3.41 4.35
CA ARG A 173 -0.76 -3.35 4.33
C ARG A 173 -1.24 -2.03 3.74
N LEU A 174 -2.19 -2.10 2.81
CA LEU A 174 -2.92 -0.93 2.32
C LEU A 174 -4.17 -0.67 3.15
N LYS A 175 -4.40 0.59 3.51
CA LYS A 175 -5.59 1.05 4.23
C LYS A 175 -6.04 2.41 3.71
N ALA A 176 -7.31 2.57 3.41
CA ALA A 176 -7.89 3.89 3.20
C ALA A 176 -8.14 4.56 4.56
N ASN A 177 -7.95 5.87 4.64
CA ASN A 177 -8.41 6.63 5.77
C ASN A 177 -9.95 6.71 5.73
N THR A 178 -10.62 6.25 6.78
CA THR A 178 -12.08 6.21 6.85
C THR A 178 -12.71 7.60 6.96
N ASN A 179 -11.98 8.56 7.51
CA ASN A 179 -12.46 9.93 7.70
C ASN A 179 -12.16 10.80 6.48
N GLU A 180 -11.06 10.51 5.78
CA GLU A 180 -10.62 11.25 4.59
C GLU A 180 -10.27 10.26 3.47
N PRO A 181 -11.24 9.79 2.68
CA PRO A 181 -11.04 8.74 1.66
C PRO A 181 -9.96 9.05 0.60
N GLY A 182 -9.63 10.33 0.41
CA GLY A 182 -8.55 10.77 -0.45
C GLY A 182 -7.15 10.43 0.07
N ILE A 183 -7.02 10.03 1.34
CA ILE A 183 -5.75 9.60 1.93
C ILE A 183 -5.71 8.08 2.02
N VAL A 184 -4.70 7.48 1.39
CA VAL A 184 -4.44 6.04 1.49
C VAL A 184 -3.09 5.81 2.14
N TRP A 185 -3.09 4.95 3.15
CA TRP A 185 -1.91 4.55 3.90
C TRP A 185 -1.35 3.23 3.39
N LEU A 186 -0.04 3.19 3.21
CA LEU A 186 0.75 1.98 3.12
C LEU A 186 1.57 1.85 4.41
N ASP A 187 1.15 0.90 5.25
CA ASP A 187 1.90 0.56 6.45
C ASP A 187 2.89 -0.56 6.11
N ILE A 188 4.16 -0.40 6.45
CA ILE A 188 5.25 -1.38 6.29
C ILE A 188 5.70 -1.80 7.68
N LEU A 189 5.60 -3.09 7.99
CA LEU A 189 5.93 -3.62 9.32
C LEU A 189 7.43 -3.39 9.64
N LYS A 190 7.73 -3.01 10.89
CA LYS A 190 9.11 -2.91 11.38
C LYS A 190 9.78 -4.27 11.54
#